data_AF-A0A2H5B4S1-F1
#
_entry.id   AF-A0A2H5B4S1-F1
#
_cell.length_a   1.000
_cell.length_b   1.000
_cell.length_c   1.000
_cell.angle_alpha   90.00
_cell.angle_beta   90.00
_cell.angle_gamma   90.00
#
_symmetry.space_group_name_H-M   'P 1'
#
loop_
_entity.id
_entity.type
_entity.pdbx_description
1 polymer ?
#
loop_
_entity_poly.entity_id
_entity_poly.type
_entity_poly.pdbx_seq_one_letter_code
_entity_poly.pdbx_strand_id
1 'polypeptide(L)'
;MTGAQESRARVARRIATAAAYGGGGLGLLGVGLVGLLLTETKLAVRAVGLLEGDPPKADGVYGEGLTDPGAGAQPPLVLGFLGDSTAAGLGVGRGQETPGALLAAGLAAVAERRVRLANVAKSGARSCDLARQVEQVLPQRPALAVIMIGANDVTKHAPAAQSVRQLGEAVRALRAAGCEVVVGTCPDLGTIKPVHPPLRWVARRLSRQLAAAQTIAVVENGGRTVSLGSLLGPEFAARPEMFAADRYHPSAQGYATAAMAMLPSLCAALDLWPADSFPERETPPEVVLPVAVAAAAAAGQSGTEVAAVEQGAGAWRWAQLRRRLRVGLPGLPALPGLPGLPGSAATTTGTATGTGTGTGTAEAASANSHAGVVTPEAT
;
A
#
# COMPACT_ATOMS: atom_id res chain seq x y z
N MET A 1 2.07 42.25 33.70
CA MET A 1 2.48 41.55 32.45
C MET A 1 4.00 41.62 32.19
N THR A 2 4.85 41.80 33.21
CA THR A 2 6.30 42.02 33.06
C THR A 2 7.14 40.74 33.26
N GLY A 3 6.72 39.81 34.13
CA GLY A 3 7.47 38.58 34.42
C GLY A 3 7.60 37.56 33.27
N ALA A 4 6.63 37.53 32.35
CA ALA A 4 6.66 36.62 31.20
C ALA A 4 7.67 37.06 30.11
N GLN A 5 7.89 38.37 29.97
CA GLN A 5 8.89 38.91 29.04
C GLN A 5 10.32 38.73 29.58
N GLU A 6 10.53 38.89 30.89
CA GLU A 6 11.83 38.63 31.52
C GLU A 6 12.23 37.15 31.53
N SER A 7 11.24 36.24 31.62
CA SER A 7 11.47 34.79 31.52
C SER A 7 11.92 34.40 30.10
N ARG A 8 11.25 34.93 29.07
CA ARG A 8 11.63 34.72 27.66
C ARG A 8 13.01 35.29 27.33
N ALA A 9 13.34 36.47 27.87
CA ALA A 9 14.65 37.08 27.70
C ALA A 9 15.77 36.26 28.35
N ARG A 10 15.53 35.67 29.53
CA ARG A 10 16.49 34.79 30.21
C ARG A 10 16.69 33.45 29.49
N VAL A 11 15.63 32.86 28.94
CA VAL A 11 15.71 31.65 28.12
C VAL A 11 16.46 31.92 26.82
N ALA A 12 16.15 33.01 26.13
CA ALA A 12 16.86 33.43 24.92
C ALA A 12 18.35 33.68 25.19
N ARG A 13 18.69 34.33 26.32
CA ARG A 13 20.07 34.60 26.72
C ARG A 13 20.83 33.32 27.11
N ARG A 14 20.16 32.33 27.73
CA ARG A 14 20.73 31.00 28.04
C ARG A 14 20.98 30.15 26.79
N ILE A 15 20.07 30.20 25.81
CA ILE A 15 20.28 29.51 24.52
C ILE A 15 21.43 30.17 23.75
N ALA A 16 21.50 31.51 23.74
CA ALA A 16 22.59 32.25 23.11
C ALA A 16 23.95 32.00 23.80
N THR A 17 24.00 31.89 25.12
CA THR A 17 25.25 31.57 25.85
C THR A 17 25.67 30.11 25.71
N ALA A 18 24.73 29.16 25.63
CA ALA A 18 25.03 27.77 25.31
C ALA A 18 25.59 27.61 23.89
N ALA A 19 25.09 28.40 22.93
CA ALA A 19 25.61 28.46 21.57
C ALA A 19 27.01 29.11 21.49
N ALA A 20 27.28 30.12 22.34
CA ALA A 20 28.55 30.86 22.30
C ALA A 20 29.71 30.15 23.01
N TYR A 21 29.46 29.36 24.07
CA TYR A 21 30.54 28.84 24.93
C TYR A 21 30.67 27.31 24.99
N GLY A 22 29.74 26.53 24.42
CA GLY A 22 29.79 25.06 24.51
C GLY A 22 29.46 24.27 23.24
N GLY A 23 29.14 24.92 22.12
CA GLY A 23 28.55 24.22 20.95
C GLY A 23 28.91 24.81 19.58
N GLY A 24 30.05 25.48 19.45
CA GLY A 24 30.40 26.27 18.25
C GLY A 24 30.40 25.51 16.92
N GLY A 25 30.69 24.20 16.90
CA GLY A 25 30.60 23.37 15.69
C GLY A 25 29.21 22.74 15.49
N LEU A 26 28.69 22.07 16.51
CA LEU A 26 27.42 21.32 16.43
C LEU A 26 26.18 22.21 16.29
N GLY A 27 26.18 23.38 16.94
CA GLY A 27 25.08 24.35 16.84
C GLY A 27 25.00 25.01 15.46
N LEU A 28 26.14 25.43 14.89
CA LEU A 28 26.19 26.03 13.55
C LEU A 28 25.91 25.00 12.46
N LEU A 29 26.42 23.77 12.59
CA LEU A 29 26.10 22.67 11.67
C LEU A 29 24.61 22.29 11.73
N GLY A 30 24.02 22.28 12.92
CA GLY A 30 22.58 22.03 13.10
C GLY A 30 21.71 23.12 12.47
N VAL A 31 22.04 24.40 12.68
CA VAL A 31 21.33 25.53 12.05
C VAL A 31 21.49 25.51 10.53
N GLY A 32 22.70 25.21 10.02
CA GLY A 32 22.96 25.07 8.59
C GLY A 32 22.14 23.95 7.94
N LEU A 33 22.06 22.78 8.57
CA LEU A 33 21.26 21.66 8.09
C LEU A 33 19.76 21.98 8.08
N VAL A 34 19.24 22.63 9.12
CA VAL A 34 17.83 23.07 9.16
C VAL A 34 17.56 24.09 8.05
N GLY A 35 18.46 25.05 7.84
CA GLY A 35 18.38 26.01 6.74
C GLY A 35 18.37 25.35 5.36
N LEU A 36 19.20 24.33 5.15
CA LEU A 36 19.23 23.52 3.93
C LEU A 36 17.89 22.80 3.71
N LEU A 37 17.37 22.09 4.71
CA LEU A 37 16.10 21.37 4.61
C LEU A 37 14.92 22.31 4.31
N LEU A 38 14.86 23.48 4.94
CA LEU A 38 13.84 24.49 4.66
C LEU A 38 13.95 25.05 3.23
N THR A 39 15.18 25.21 2.73
CA THR A 39 15.44 25.67 1.36
C THR A 39 15.02 24.62 0.35
N GLU A 40 15.42 23.36 0.55
CA GLU A 40 14.98 22.23 -0.28
C GLU A 40 13.47 22.05 -0.27
N THR A 41 12.81 22.28 0.88
CA THR A 41 11.34 22.20 0.98
C THR A 41 10.71 23.26 0.09
N LYS A 42 11.20 24.51 0.13
CA LYS A 42 10.70 25.58 -0.74
C LYS A 42 10.93 25.30 -2.22
N LEU A 43 12.09 24.75 -2.58
CA LEU A 43 12.40 24.35 -3.95
C LEU A 43 11.51 23.20 -4.42
N ALA A 44 11.31 22.18 -3.58
CA ALA A 44 10.42 21.06 -3.87
C ALA A 44 8.97 21.53 -4.05
N VAL A 45 8.45 22.40 -3.18
CA VAL A 45 7.09 22.97 -3.32
C VAL A 45 6.95 23.78 -4.61
N ARG A 46 7.98 24.53 -5.02
CA ARG A 46 7.98 25.27 -6.30
C ARG A 46 8.09 24.35 -7.52
N ALA A 47 8.77 23.23 -7.37
CA ALA A 47 8.97 22.25 -8.44
C ALA A 47 7.81 21.25 -8.55
N VAL A 48 7.02 21.06 -7.49
CA VAL A 48 5.73 20.38 -7.58
C VAL A 48 4.77 21.32 -8.30
N GLY A 49 4.21 20.86 -9.42
CA GLY A 49 3.19 21.64 -10.12
C GLY A 49 1.93 21.78 -9.26
N LEU A 50 1.15 22.83 -9.49
CA LEU A 50 -0.22 22.87 -8.97
C LEU A 50 -1.11 22.21 -10.01
N LEU A 51 -1.78 21.12 -9.63
CA LEU A 51 -2.96 20.68 -10.38
C LEU A 51 -4.09 21.64 -10.02
N GLU A 52 -4.48 22.47 -10.98
CA GLU A 52 -5.67 23.31 -10.87
C GLU A 52 -6.93 22.47 -11.13
N GLY A 53 -7.95 22.65 -10.30
CA GLY A 53 -9.25 21.99 -10.44
C GLY A 53 -9.53 20.93 -9.38
N ASP A 54 -10.81 20.60 -9.26
CA ASP A 54 -11.27 19.52 -8.41
C ASP A 54 -11.01 18.16 -9.09
N PRO A 55 -10.71 17.10 -8.33
CA PRO A 55 -10.60 15.75 -8.89
C PRO A 55 -11.92 15.34 -9.55
N PRO A 56 -11.88 14.54 -10.64
CA PRO A 56 -13.08 14.15 -11.35
C PRO A 56 -14.00 13.32 -10.44
N LYS A 57 -15.32 13.57 -10.54
CA LYS A 57 -16.31 12.82 -9.76
C LYS A 57 -16.34 11.36 -10.22
N ALA A 58 -16.20 10.45 -9.26
CA ALA A 58 -16.20 9.01 -9.49
C ALA A 58 -17.41 8.29 -8.87
N ASP A 59 -18.21 8.97 -8.04
CA ASP A 59 -19.41 8.41 -7.45
C ASP A 59 -20.36 7.84 -8.51
N GLY A 60 -20.84 6.63 -8.28
CA GLY A 60 -21.64 5.91 -9.27
C GLY A 60 -21.77 4.43 -8.94
N VAL A 61 -22.49 3.72 -9.80
CA VAL A 61 -22.65 2.27 -9.73
C VAL A 61 -21.79 1.63 -10.81
N TYR A 62 -21.00 0.63 -10.41
CA TYR A 62 -20.06 -0.11 -11.25
C TYR A 62 -20.55 -1.55 -11.40
N GLY A 63 -20.30 -2.15 -12.57
CA GLY A 63 -20.65 -3.55 -12.85
C GLY A 63 -22.09 -3.79 -13.32
N GLU A 64 -22.76 -2.80 -13.94
CA GLU A 64 -24.13 -2.97 -14.44
C GLU A 64 -24.27 -4.09 -15.48
N GLY A 65 -23.24 -4.33 -16.30
CA GLY A 65 -23.23 -5.43 -17.29
C GLY A 65 -22.87 -6.80 -16.73
N LEU A 66 -22.59 -6.92 -15.43
CA LEU A 66 -22.17 -8.17 -14.79
C LEU A 66 -23.31 -8.90 -14.08
N THR A 67 -24.44 -8.23 -13.84
CA THR A 67 -25.60 -8.84 -13.19
C THR A 67 -26.54 -9.46 -14.21
N ASP A 68 -26.88 -10.74 -14.02
CA ASP A 68 -27.92 -11.42 -14.80
C ASP A 68 -29.25 -10.68 -14.62
N PRO A 69 -29.88 -10.17 -15.70
CA PRO A 69 -31.19 -9.53 -15.63
C PRO A 69 -32.31 -10.44 -15.09
N GLY A 70 -32.11 -11.76 -15.07
CA GLY A 70 -33.03 -12.75 -14.50
C GLY A 70 -32.83 -13.03 -13.00
N ALA A 71 -31.67 -12.69 -12.43
CA ALA A 71 -31.42 -12.82 -10.99
C ALA A 71 -31.98 -11.58 -10.27
N GLY A 72 -32.97 -11.77 -9.39
CA GLY A 72 -33.64 -10.66 -8.69
C GLY A 72 -32.67 -9.58 -8.17
N ALA A 73 -33.02 -8.31 -8.38
CA ALA A 73 -32.12 -7.18 -8.20
C ALA A 73 -31.55 -7.07 -6.78
N GLN A 74 -30.39 -7.69 -6.53
CA GLN A 74 -29.67 -7.51 -5.28
C GLN A 74 -29.25 -6.03 -5.15
N PRO A 75 -29.35 -5.44 -3.94
CA PRO A 75 -28.85 -4.09 -3.72
C PRO A 75 -27.35 -4.05 -3.97
N PRO A 76 -26.80 -2.96 -4.55
CA PRO A 76 -25.38 -2.85 -4.79
C PRO A 76 -24.59 -2.89 -3.48
N LEU A 77 -23.41 -3.51 -3.51
CA LEU A 77 -22.44 -3.42 -2.42
C LEU A 77 -21.94 -1.97 -2.34
N VAL A 78 -21.91 -1.39 -1.14
CA VAL A 78 -21.49 0.01 -0.98
C VAL A 78 -20.02 0.05 -0.59
N LEU A 79 -19.20 0.69 -1.43
CA LEU A 79 -17.78 0.94 -1.19
C LEU A 79 -17.59 2.40 -0.78
N GLY A 80 -17.20 2.63 0.47
CA GLY A 80 -16.83 3.94 0.98
C GLY A 80 -15.38 4.28 0.66
N PHE A 81 -15.09 5.50 0.23
CA PHE A 81 -13.74 5.98 -0.02
C PHE A 81 -13.45 7.24 0.80
N LEU A 82 -12.41 7.20 1.63
CA LEU A 82 -12.02 8.26 2.56
C LEU A 82 -10.55 8.58 2.35
N GLY A 83 -10.16 9.82 2.66
CA GLY A 83 -8.77 10.22 2.64
C GLY A 83 -8.50 11.61 2.08
N ASP A 84 -7.30 11.75 1.55
CA ASP A 84 -6.77 12.99 0.99
C ASP A 84 -6.98 13.13 -0.53
N SER A 85 -6.14 13.92 -1.21
CA SER A 85 -6.20 14.12 -2.67
C SER A 85 -5.93 12.84 -3.44
N THR A 86 -5.11 11.93 -2.90
CA THR A 86 -4.84 10.63 -3.52
C THR A 86 -6.10 9.78 -3.52
N ALA A 87 -6.85 9.79 -2.41
CA ALA A 87 -8.12 9.09 -2.31
C ALA A 87 -9.21 9.72 -3.20
N ALA A 88 -9.19 11.04 -3.32
CA ALA A 88 -10.13 11.76 -4.17
C ALA A 88 -9.87 11.53 -5.67
N GLY A 89 -8.68 11.05 -6.05
CA GLY A 89 -8.30 10.81 -7.44
C GLY A 89 -7.70 12.04 -8.15
N LEU A 90 -7.02 12.91 -7.40
CA LEU A 90 -6.31 14.04 -8.01
C LEU A 90 -5.15 13.54 -8.88
N GLY A 91 -4.99 14.08 -10.09
CA GLY A 91 -3.95 13.65 -11.04
C GLY A 91 -4.45 12.92 -12.29
N VAL A 92 -5.75 12.60 -12.34
CA VAL A 92 -6.40 12.01 -13.53
C VAL A 92 -7.45 12.95 -14.12
N GLY A 93 -7.73 12.76 -15.41
CA GLY A 93 -8.71 13.57 -16.15
C GLY A 93 -10.12 12.98 -16.14
N ARG A 94 -10.27 11.68 -15.86
CA ARG A 94 -11.56 10.98 -15.91
C ARG A 94 -11.91 10.30 -14.59
N GLY A 95 -13.20 10.28 -14.24
CA GLY A 95 -13.69 9.65 -13.01
C GLY A 95 -13.35 8.16 -12.94
N GLN A 96 -13.38 7.45 -14.07
CA GLN A 96 -13.07 6.02 -14.18
C GLN A 96 -11.60 5.69 -13.91
N GLU A 97 -10.71 6.68 -14.00
CA GLU A 97 -9.26 6.53 -13.76
C GLU A 97 -8.90 6.77 -12.29
N THR A 98 -9.87 7.18 -11.46
CA THR A 98 -9.67 7.38 -10.01
C THR A 98 -9.48 6.05 -9.29
N PRO A 99 -8.75 6.00 -8.17
CA PRO A 99 -8.53 4.75 -7.44
C PRO A 99 -9.84 4.14 -6.93
N GLY A 100 -10.79 4.99 -6.50
CA GLY A 100 -12.12 4.54 -6.08
C GLY A 100 -12.88 3.85 -7.20
N ALA A 101 -12.88 4.40 -8.42
CA ALA A 101 -13.55 3.80 -9.57
C ALA A 101 -12.90 2.48 -9.99
N LEU A 102 -11.56 2.45 -10.03
CA LEU A 102 -10.79 1.25 -10.39
C LEU A 102 -11.05 0.11 -9.41
N LEU A 103 -11.05 0.40 -8.10
CA LEU A 103 -11.37 -0.58 -7.07
C LEU A 103 -12.84 -0.99 -7.09
N ALA A 104 -13.78 -0.08 -7.32
CA ALA A 104 -15.20 -0.41 -7.44
C ALA A 104 -15.47 -1.32 -8.65
N ALA A 105 -14.85 -1.05 -9.80
CA ALA A 105 -14.97 -1.87 -11.00
C ALA A 105 -14.33 -3.26 -10.80
N GLY A 106 -13.12 -3.33 -10.26
CA GLY A 106 -12.45 -4.59 -9.96
C GLY A 106 -13.21 -5.43 -8.93
N LEU A 107 -13.73 -4.79 -7.88
CA LEU A 107 -14.54 -5.47 -6.87
C LEU A 107 -15.87 -5.97 -7.45
N ALA A 108 -16.52 -5.18 -8.32
CA ALA A 108 -17.74 -5.61 -8.97
C ALA A 108 -17.53 -6.84 -9.87
N ALA A 109 -16.40 -6.90 -10.56
CA ALA A 109 -16.01 -8.06 -11.37
C ALA A 109 -15.79 -9.32 -10.53
N VAL A 110 -15.08 -9.21 -9.40
CA VAL A 110 -14.80 -10.38 -8.54
C VAL A 110 -16.03 -10.82 -7.75
N ALA A 111 -16.84 -9.87 -7.28
CA ALA A 111 -18.04 -10.16 -6.50
C ALA A 111 -19.24 -10.59 -7.35
N GLU A 112 -19.13 -10.50 -8.69
CA GLU A 112 -20.25 -10.63 -9.65
C GLU A 112 -21.50 -9.83 -9.21
N ARG A 113 -21.25 -8.66 -8.62
CA ARG A 113 -22.26 -7.84 -7.96
C ARG A 113 -21.97 -6.36 -8.20
N ARG A 114 -23.03 -5.59 -8.46
CA ARG A 114 -22.92 -4.14 -8.60
C ARG A 114 -22.30 -3.51 -7.36
N VAL A 115 -21.37 -2.59 -7.56
CA VAL A 115 -20.72 -1.83 -6.48
C VAL A 115 -21.08 -0.36 -6.63
N ARG A 116 -21.66 0.25 -5.59
CA ARG A 116 -21.90 1.68 -5.51
C ARG A 116 -20.74 2.34 -4.77
N LEU A 117 -19.99 3.18 -5.46
CA LEU A 117 -18.91 3.96 -4.88
C LEU A 117 -19.46 5.22 -4.20
N ALA A 118 -18.99 5.47 -2.99
CA ALA A 118 -19.27 6.67 -2.20
C ALA A 118 -17.95 7.33 -1.78
N ASN A 119 -17.50 8.33 -2.54
CA ASN A 119 -16.23 9.00 -2.28
C ASN A 119 -16.44 10.28 -1.47
N VAL A 120 -15.98 10.28 -0.21
CA VAL A 120 -16.02 11.44 0.70
C VAL A 120 -14.62 11.99 0.97
N ALA A 121 -13.61 11.49 0.25
CA ALA A 121 -12.25 12.00 0.33
C ALA A 121 -12.18 13.48 -0.08
N LYS A 122 -11.21 14.19 0.49
CA LYS A 122 -11.05 15.62 0.24
C LYS A 122 -9.59 15.96 0.02
N SER A 123 -9.31 16.64 -1.09
CA SER A 123 -7.98 17.18 -1.35
C SER A 123 -7.47 18.03 -0.19
N GLY A 124 -6.23 17.75 0.23
CA GLY A 124 -5.58 18.45 1.35
C GLY A 124 -5.99 18.00 2.76
N ALA A 125 -6.89 17.00 2.89
CA ALA A 125 -7.29 16.42 4.17
C ALA A 125 -6.11 15.77 4.90
N ARG A 126 -6.17 15.78 6.23
CA ARG A 126 -5.27 15.10 7.16
C ARG A 126 -6.06 14.13 8.03
N SER A 127 -5.38 13.33 8.85
CA SER A 127 -6.04 12.41 9.78
C SER A 127 -7.10 13.07 10.68
N CYS A 128 -6.94 14.36 11.02
CA CYS A 128 -7.94 15.11 11.81
C CYS A 128 -9.28 15.31 11.09
N ASP A 129 -9.32 15.20 9.76
CA ASP A 129 -10.52 15.33 8.96
C ASP A 129 -11.30 14.01 8.83
N LEU A 130 -10.73 12.88 9.27
CA LEU A 130 -11.35 11.56 9.12
C LEU A 130 -12.65 11.42 9.89
N ALA A 131 -12.78 12.01 11.08
CA ALA A 131 -14.01 11.94 11.86
C ALA A 131 -15.21 12.47 11.05
N ARG A 132 -15.03 13.63 10.40
CA ARG A 132 -16.04 14.22 9.52
C ARG A 132 -16.32 13.35 8.29
N GLN A 133 -15.30 12.72 7.70
CA GLN A 133 -15.50 11.84 6.54
C GLN A 133 -16.25 10.55 6.95
N VAL A 134 -15.99 10.01 8.14
CA VAL A 134 -16.72 8.87 8.70
C VAL A 134 -18.20 9.24 8.91
N GLU A 135 -18.50 10.41 9.47
CA GLU A 135 -19.88 10.91 9.60
C GLU A 135 -20.60 11.02 8.26
N GLN A 136 -19.89 11.33 7.17
CA GLN A 136 -20.46 11.44 5.83
C GLN A 136 -20.71 10.08 5.16
N VAL A 137 -19.85 9.09 5.41
CA VAL A 137 -19.94 7.78 4.74
C VAL A 137 -20.87 6.81 5.46
N LEU A 138 -20.92 6.84 6.79
CA LEU A 138 -21.70 5.89 7.60
C LEU A 138 -23.20 5.85 7.25
N PRO A 139 -23.89 6.98 6.98
CA PRO A 139 -25.30 6.96 6.55
C PRO A 139 -25.55 6.13 5.28
N GLN A 140 -24.51 5.93 4.45
CA GLN A 140 -24.60 5.14 3.22
C GLN A 140 -24.49 3.62 3.46
N ARG A 141 -24.22 3.21 4.71
CA ARG A 141 -24.04 1.80 5.13
C ARG A 141 -23.01 1.06 4.26
N PRO A 142 -21.75 1.54 4.20
CA PRO A 142 -20.69 0.87 3.45
C PRO A 142 -20.46 -0.53 4.00
N ALA A 143 -20.43 -1.53 3.12
CA ALA A 143 -19.98 -2.89 3.48
C ALA A 143 -18.46 -2.92 3.64
N LEU A 144 -17.77 -2.04 2.91
CA LEU A 144 -16.32 -1.92 2.88
C LEU A 144 -15.94 -0.45 2.73
N ALA A 145 -14.93 0.00 3.47
CA ALA A 145 -14.36 1.32 3.40
C ALA A 145 -12.85 1.24 3.11
N VAL A 146 -12.40 2.07 2.18
CA VAL A 146 -10.98 2.25 1.87
C VAL A 146 -10.55 3.62 2.37
N ILE A 147 -9.44 3.67 3.10
CA ILE A 147 -8.83 4.91 3.60
C ILE A 147 -7.45 5.06 2.99
N MET A 148 -7.17 6.19 2.32
CA MET A 148 -5.82 6.54 1.87
C MET A 148 -5.47 7.94 2.40
N ILE A 149 -4.64 7.99 3.44
CA ILE A 149 -4.31 9.24 4.13
C ILE A 149 -2.93 9.18 4.77
N GLY A 150 -2.28 10.34 4.88
CA GLY A 150 -1.04 10.50 5.65
C GLY A 150 0.03 11.32 4.93
N ALA A 151 -0.07 11.51 3.61
CA ALA A 151 0.87 12.37 2.89
C ALA A 151 0.82 13.81 3.44
N ASN A 152 -0.38 14.35 3.65
CA ASN A 152 -0.59 15.68 4.24
C ASN A 152 -0.20 15.78 5.71
N ASP A 153 -0.26 14.67 6.46
CA ASP A 153 0.19 14.63 7.85
C ASP A 153 1.70 14.82 7.91
N VAL A 154 2.46 14.21 7.01
CA VAL A 154 3.91 14.40 6.92
C VAL A 154 4.26 15.79 6.40
N THR A 155 3.68 16.22 5.28
CA THR A 155 4.04 17.52 4.65
C THR A 155 3.63 18.73 5.51
N LYS A 156 2.55 18.63 6.27
CA LYS A 156 2.09 19.67 7.21
C LYS A 156 2.59 19.44 8.64
N HIS A 157 3.52 18.51 8.85
CA HIS A 157 4.20 18.25 10.12
C HIS A 157 3.25 17.97 11.29
N ALA A 158 2.17 17.22 11.04
CA ALA A 158 1.28 16.76 12.08
C ALA A 158 2.01 15.78 13.03
N PRO A 159 1.75 15.82 14.35
CA PRO A 159 2.34 14.84 15.27
C PRO A 159 1.90 13.42 14.91
N ALA A 160 2.84 12.54 14.58
CA ALA A 160 2.53 11.17 14.12
C ALA A 160 1.61 10.40 15.07
N ALA A 161 1.82 10.52 16.39
CA ALA A 161 0.96 9.89 17.39
C ALA A 161 -0.49 10.40 17.32
N GLN A 162 -0.72 11.67 16.99
CA GLN A 162 -2.06 12.22 16.81
C GLN A 162 -2.70 11.69 15.53
N SER A 163 -1.96 11.70 14.43
CA SER A 163 -2.43 11.17 13.14
C SER A 163 -2.86 9.70 13.25
N VAL A 164 -2.04 8.89 13.90
CA VAL A 164 -2.29 7.45 14.10
C VAL A 164 -3.50 7.20 15.01
N ARG A 165 -3.65 7.98 16.09
CA ARG A 165 -4.85 7.89 16.95
C ARG A 165 -6.13 8.21 16.17
N GLN A 166 -6.13 9.30 15.41
CA GLN A 166 -7.28 9.73 14.61
C GLN A 166 -7.65 8.70 13.53
N LEU A 167 -6.65 8.08 12.90
CA LEU A 167 -6.89 6.96 11.98
C LEU A 167 -7.49 5.75 12.71
N GLY A 168 -6.94 5.36 13.86
CA GLY A 168 -7.46 4.24 14.66
C GLY A 168 -8.90 4.46 15.12
N GLU A 169 -9.26 5.68 15.53
CA GLU A 169 -10.63 6.07 15.87
C GLU A 169 -11.58 5.95 14.68
N ALA A 170 -11.16 6.39 13.49
CA ALA A 170 -11.95 6.27 12.27
C ALA A 170 -12.18 4.79 11.88
N VAL A 171 -11.13 3.96 11.94
CA VAL A 171 -11.23 2.52 11.68
C VAL A 171 -12.19 1.87 12.68
N ARG A 172 -12.04 2.17 13.97
CA ARG A 172 -12.90 1.62 15.03
C ARG A 172 -14.37 1.97 14.81
N ALA A 173 -14.67 3.22 14.46
CA ALA A 173 -16.04 3.67 14.19
C ALA A 173 -16.67 2.95 12.99
N LEU A 174 -15.90 2.74 11.91
CA LEU A 174 -16.36 1.99 10.74
C LEU A 174 -16.58 0.50 11.07
N ARG A 175 -15.62 -0.15 11.76
CA ARG A 175 -15.76 -1.56 12.19
C ARG A 175 -16.94 -1.75 13.13
N ALA A 176 -17.17 -0.81 14.06
CA ALA A 176 -18.32 -0.84 14.97
C ALA A 176 -19.68 -0.75 14.23
N ALA A 177 -19.70 -0.17 13.03
CA ALA A 177 -20.87 -0.12 12.16
C ALA A 177 -21.01 -1.36 11.24
N GLY A 178 -20.14 -2.38 11.40
CA GLY A 178 -20.13 -3.58 10.57
C GLY A 178 -19.47 -3.40 9.19
N CYS A 179 -18.75 -2.30 8.98
CA CYS A 179 -18.02 -2.03 7.73
C CYS A 179 -16.64 -2.69 7.79
N GLU A 180 -16.23 -3.43 6.76
CA GLU A 180 -14.83 -3.86 6.59
C GLU A 180 -13.95 -2.65 6.25
N VAL A 181 -12.68 -2.64 6.71
CA VAL A 181 -11.80 -1.48 6.51
C VAL A 181 -10.45 -1.91 5.96
N VAL A 182 -10.07 -1.33 4.82
CA VAL A 182 -8.73 -1.50 4.21
C VAL A 182 -8.06 -0.13 4.11
N VAL A 183 -6.85 -0.01 4.65
CA VAL A 183 -6.08 1.24 4.64
C VAL A 183 -4.88 1.13 3.71
N GLY A 184 -4.83 2.00 2.70
CA GLY A 184 -3.60 2.29 1.97
C GLY A 184 -2.72 3.20 2.80
N THR A 185 -1.64 2.66 3.37
CA THR A 185 -0.77 3.40 4.29
C THR A 185 0.02 4.52 3.59
N CYS A 186 0.56 5.44 4.39
CA CYS A 186 1.30 6.61 3.91
C CYS A 186 2.37 6.23 2.87
N PRO A 187 2.36 6.85 1.67
CA PRO A 187 3.34 6.57 0.63
C PRO A 187 4.74 7.09 1.01
N ASP A 188 5.82 6.48 0.50
CA ASP A 188 7.20 6.97 0.72
C ASP A 188 7.42 8.27 -0.06
N LEU A 189 7.31 9.39 0.64
CA LEU A 189 7.48 10.72 0.06
C LEU A 189 8.91 10.98 -0.46
N GLY A 190 9.90 10.14 -0.11
CA GLY A 190 11.22 10.22 -0.72
C GLY A 190 11.33 9.60 -2.11
N THR A 191 10.22 9.11 -2.68
CA THR A 191 10.11 8.73 -4.10
C THR A 191 9.76 9.92 -5.00
N ILE A 192 9.28 11.03 -4.42
CA ILE A 192 8.91 12.24 -5.16
C ILE A 192 10.14 12.86 -5.79
N LYS A 193 10.18 12.89 -7.13
CA LYS A 193 11.37 13.29 -7.91
C LYS A 193 11.89 14.70 -7.58
N PRO A 194 11.03 15.73 -7.41
CA PRO A 194 11.45 17.06 -6.97
C PRO A 194 12.13 17.14 -5.58
N VAL A 195 12.06 16.09 -4.76
CA VAL A 195 12.67 16.09 -3.42
C VAL A 195 14.10 15.58 -3.51
N HIS A 196 15.07 16.45 -3.24
CA HIS A 196 16.51 16.13 -3.27
C HIS A 196 17.05 15.73 -1.90
N PRO A 197 18.17 14.99 -1.81
CA PRO A 197 18.86 14.75 -0.55
C PRO A 197 19.52 16.04 -0.02
N PRO A 198 19.44 16.34 1.30
CA PRO A 198 19.05 15.42 2.37
C PRO A 198 17.55 15.32 2.68
N LEU A 199 16.70 16.25 2.22
CA LEU A 199 15.26 16.25 2.50
C LEU A 199 14.58 14.94 2.09
N ARG A 200 15.02 14.34 0.99
CA ARG A 200 14.54 13.03 0.51
C ARG A 200 14.66 11.95 1.57
N TRP A 201 15.77 11.91 2.31
CA TRP A 201 16.01 10.90 3.34
C TRP A 201 15.10 11.12 4.55
N VAL A 202 14.89 12.38 4.94
CA VAL A 202 13.99 12.75 6.03
C VAL A 202 12.55 12.42 5.68
N ALA A 203 12.06 12.85 4.51
CA ALA A 203 10.71 12.59 4.03
C ALA A 203 10.41 11.09 3.96
N ARG A 204 11.35 10.30 3.43
CA ARG A 204 11.31 8.84 3.38
C ARG A 204 11.25 8.19 4.76
N ARG A 205 12.05 8.67 5.71
CA ARG A 205 12.05 8.14 7.08
C ARG A 205 10.71 8.43 7.77
N LEU A 206 10.25 9.68 7.70
CA LEU A 206 9.02 10.11 8.37
C LEU A 206 7.79 9.40 7.81
N SER A 207 7.67 9.31 6.48
CA SER A 207 6.56 8.61 5.83
C SER A 207 6.51 7.12 6.19
N ARG A 208 7.64 6.40 6.16
CA ARG A 208 7.67 4.98 6.54
C ARG A 208 7.41 4.75 8.03
N GLN A 209 7.90 5.64 8.89
CA GLN A 209 7.58 5.59 10.32
C GLN A 209 6.08 5.78 10.56
N LEU A 210 5.46 6.74 9.85
CA LEU A 210 4.02 6.92 9.89
C LEU A 210 3.28 5.68 9.36
N ALA A 211 3.68 5.13 8.21
CA ALA A 211 3.06 3.93 7.64
C ALA A 211 3.12 2.71 8.57
N ALA A 212 4.25 2.47 9.23
CA ALA A 212 4.37 1.42 10.24
C ALA A 212 3.42 1.65 11.42
N ALA A 213 3.35 2.88 11.93
CA ALA A 213 2.47 3.22 13.04
C ALA A 213 0.98 3.13 12.66
N GLN A 214 0.62 3.53 11.42
CA GLN A 214 -0.71 3.33 10.86
C GLN A 214 -1.07 1.85 10.80
N THR A 215 -0.14 1.00 10.37
CA THR A 215 -0.35 -0.47 10.30
C THR A 215 -0.73 -1.04 11.66
N ILE A 216 0.01 -0.68 12.71
CA ILE A 216 -0.27 -1.13 14.07
C ILE A 216 -1.68 -0.70 14.48
N ALA A 217 -1.99 0.59 14.39
CA ALA A 217 -3.29 1.11 14.86
C ALA A 217 -4.48 0.56 14.05
N VAL A 218 -4.33 0.37 12.74
CA VAL A 218 -5.41 -0.17 11.90
C VAL A 218 -5.70 -1.62 12.28
N VAL A 219 -4.66 -2.45 12.40
CA VAL A 219 -4.78 -3.87 12.75
C VAL A 219 -5.36 -4.03 14.16
N GLU A 220 -4.90 -3.25 15.13
CA GLU A 220 -5.43 -3.25 16.51
C GLU A 220 -6.91 -2.87 16.57
N ASN A 221 -7.41 -2.06 15.62
CA ASN A 221 -8.82 -1.69 15.54
C ASN A 221 -9.61 -2.56 14.54
N GLY A 222 -9.05 -3.69 14.09
CA GLY A 222 -9.76 -4.70 13.30
C GLY A 222 -9.83 -4.41 11.79
N GLY A 223 -9.01 -3.48 11.28
CA GLY A 223 -8.84 -3.24 9.85
C GLY A 223 -7.65 -3.99 9.25
N ARG A 224 -7.50 -3.88 7.93
CA ARG A 224 -6.35 -4.38 7.16
C ARG A 224 -5.55 -3.23 6.58
N THR A 225 -4.26 -3.42 6.39
CA THR A 225 -3.42 -2.42 5.70
C THR A 225 -2.73 -2.96 4.47
N VAL A 226 -2.61 -2.13 3.46
CA VAL A 226 -1.77 -2.36 2.29
C VAL A 226 -0.69 -1.28 2.26
N SER A 227 0.57 -1.71 2.15
CA SER A 227 1.69 -0.79 1.95
C SER A 227 1.68 -0.24 0.53
N LEU A 228 1.39 1.06 0.41
CA LEU A 228 1.49 1.79 -0.87
C LEU A 228 2.85 2.46 -1.05
N GLY A 229 3.75 2.29 -0.08
CA GLY A 229 4.97 3.06 0.13
C GLY A 229 5.91 3.18 -1.06
N SER A 230 5.84 2.30 -2.04
CA SER A 230 6.87 2.09 -3.05
C SER A 230 6.31 1.26 -4.20
N LEU A 231 5.18 1.66 -4.79
CA LEU A 231 4.43 0.92 -5.82
C LEU A 231 5.20 0.53 -7.11
N LEU A 232 6.54 0.51 -7.10
CA LEU A 232 7.37 -0.72 -7.23
C LEU A 232 8.86 -0.31 -7.17
N GLY A 233 9.45 -0.27 -5.98
CA GLY A 233 10.91 -0.19 -5.76
C GLY A 233 11.67 0.92 -6.53
N PRO A 234 12.99 0.75 -6.76
CA PRO A 234 13.81 1.66 -7.57
C PRO A 234 13.32 1.82 -9.02
N GLU A 235 12.62 0.83 -9.56
CA GLU A 235 12.09 0.84 -10.94
C GLU A 235 10.98 1.90 -11.13
N PHE A 236 10.16 2.17 -10.12
CA PHE A 236 9.17 3.26 -10.18
C PHE A 236 9.77 4.65 -9.98
N ALA A 237 10.80 4.78 -9.14
CA ALA A 237 11.55 6.05 -9.05
C ALA A 237 12.18 6.44 -10.41
N ALA A 238 12.37 5.45 -11.29
CA ALA A 238 12.86 5.62 -12.66
C ALA A 238 11.75 5.81 -13.71
N ARG A 239 10.45 5.75 -13.35
CA ARG A 239 9.29 5.88 -14.26
C ARG A 239 8.47 7.15 -13.99
N PRO A 240 8.80 8.29 -14.63
CA PRO A 240 8.05 9.55 -14.49
C PRO A 240 6.56 9.44 -14.84
N GLU A 241 6.18 8.52 -15.72
CA GLU A 241 4.81 8.26 -16.18
C GLU A 241 3.87 7.77 -15.06
N MET A 242 4.42 7.35 -13.92
CA MET A 242 3.64 6.95 -12.74
C MET A 242 3.09 8.15 -11.95
N PHE A 243 3.57 9.36 -12.25
CA PHE A 243 3.14 10.61 -11.63
C PHE A 243 2.35 11.46 -12.62
N ALA A 244 1.40 12.23 -12.11
CA ALA A 244 0.66 13.23 -12.85
C ALA A 244 1.58 14.41 -13.24
N ALA A 245 1.02 15.38 -13.97
CA ALA A 245 1.75 16.54 -14.46
C ALA A 245 2.44 17.38 -13.35
N ASP A 246 1.94 17.31 -12.12
CA ASP A 246 2.55 17.96 -10.95
C ASP A 246 3.79 17.26 -10.39
N ARG A 247 4.09 16.04 -10.84
CA ARG A 247 5.19 15.20 -10.36
C ARG A 247 5.05 14.82 -8.88
N TYR A 248 3.82 14.84 -8.36
CA TYR A 248 3.51 14.54 -6.97
C TYR A 248 2.38 13.52 -6.85
N HIS A 249 1.23 13.77 -7.46
CA HIS A 249 0.10 12.83 -7.40
C HIS A 249 0.31 11.65 -8.36
N PRO A 250 -0.28 10.48 -8.10
CA PRO A 250 -0.28 9.38 -9.06
C PRO A 250 -0.96 9.76 -10.38
N SER A 251 -0.42 9.26 -11.49
CA SER A 251 -1.12 9.28 -12.79
C SER A 251 -2.21 8.22 -12.84
N ALA A 252 -2.94 8.12 -13.96
CA ALA A 252 -3.88 7.02 -14.20
C ALA A 252 -3.22 5.64 -14.05
N GLN A 253 -1.99 5.49 -14.57
CA GLN A 253 -1.21 4.26 -14.41
C GLN A 253 -0.78 4.04 -12.94
N GLY A 254 -0.47 5.13 -12.23
CA GLY A 254 -0.14 5.11 -10.80
C GLY A 254 -1.31 4.59 -9.97
N TYR A 255 -2.50 5.12 -10.22
CA TYR A 255 -3.73 4.66 -9.57
C TYR A 255 -4.12 3.23 -9.94
N ALA A 256 -3.95 2.83 -11.21
CA ALA A 256 -4.15 1.43 -11.62
C ALA A 256 -3.24 0.47 -10.84
N THR A 257 -1.97 0.83 -10.66
CA THR A 257 -1.02 0.01 -9.89
C THR A 257 -1.40 -0.06 -8.41
N ALA A 258 -1.80 1.07 -7.81
CA ALA A 258 -2.29 1.11 -6.44
C ALA A 258 -3.55 0.25 -6.27
N ALA A 259 -4.50 0.37 -7.18
CA ALA A 259 -5.75 -0.40 -7.16
C ALA A 259 -5.48 -1.91 -7.29
N MET A 260 -4.60 -2.33 -8.21
CA MET A 260 -4.19 -3.73 -8.34
C MET A 260 -3.55 -4.28 -7.06
N ALA A 261 -2.74 -3.47 -6.37
CA ALA A 261 -2.13 -3.88 -5.10
C ALA A 261 -3.15 -4.02 -3.96
N MET A 262 -4.20 -3.22 -3.95
CA MET A 262 -5.20 -3.21 -2.87
C MET A 262 -6.35 -4.20 -3.09
N LEU A 263 -6.76 -4.43 -4.35
CA LEU A 263 -7.94 -5.24 -4.69
C LEU A 263 -7.98 -6.61 -4.00
N PRO A 264 -6.88 -7.40 -3.94
CA PRO A 264 -6.91 -8.69 -3.26
C PRO A 264 -7.28 -8.59 -1.76
N SER A 265 -6.84 -7.53 -1.08
CA SER A 265 -7.16 -7.31 0.33
C SER A 265 -8.61 -6.86 0.52
N LEU A 266 -9.20 -6.15 -0.44
CA LEU A 266 -10.64 -5.84 -0.44
C LEU A 266 -11.47 -7.12 -0.61
N CYS A 267 -11.11 -7.97 -1.58
CA CYS A 267 -11.78 -9.25 -1.79
C CYS A 267 -11.67 -10.17 -0.56
N ALA A 268 -10.49 -10.24 0.05
CA ALA A 268 -10.27 -11.04 1.26
C ALA A 268 -10.97 -10.47 2.50
N ALA A 269 -11.21 -9.15 2.57
CA ALA A 269 -11.99 -8.55 3.66
C ALA A 269 -13.48 -8.92 3.55
N LEU A 270 -13.99 -9.04 2.33
CA LEU A 270 -15.38 -9.39 2.05
C LEU A 270 -15.60 -10.90 1.86
N ASP A 271 -14.59 -11.73 2.12
CA ASP A 271 -14.62 -13.18 1.96
C ASP A 271 -15.05 -13.65 0.55
N LEU A 272 -14.62 -12.90 -0.48
CA LEU A 272 -14.96 -13.18 -1.88
C LEU A 272 -14.02 -14.19 -2.55
N TRP A 273 -12.99 -14.66 -1.85
CA TRP A 273 -12.03 -15.63 -2.38
C TRP A 273 -12.12 -16.92 -1.56
N PRO A 274 -12.51 -18.07 -2.16
CA PRO A 274 -12.53 -19.33 -1.44
C PRO A 274 -11.12 -19.71 -0.99
N ALA A 275 -10.98 -20.16 0.27
CA ALA A 275 -9.71 -20.54 0.87
C ALA A 275 -8.89 -21.56 0.04
N ASP A 276 -9.56 -22.33 -0.82
CA ASP A 276 -8.99 -23.46 -1.57
C ASP A 276 -8.50 -23.12 -3.00
N SER A 277 -8.58 -21.86 -3.44
CA SER A 277 -8.40 -21.51 -4.86
C SER A 277 -6.95 -21.19 -5.29
N PHE A 278 -5.97 -21.38 -4.41
CA PHE A 278 -4.56 -21.14 -4.76
C PHE A 278 -3.85 -22.49 -4.98
N PRO A 279 -3.38 -22.80 -6.22
CA PRO A 279 -2.42 -23.86 -6.37
C PRO A 279 -1.18 -23.52 -5.52
N GLU A 280 -0.74 -24.49 -4.73
CA GLU A 280 0.29 -24.42 -3.68
C GLU A 280 1.71 -24.03 -4.18
N ARG A 281 1.83 -23.57 -5.43
CA ARG A 281 3.09 -23.16 -6.06
C ARG A 281 3.17 -21.63 -6.20
N GLU A 282 4.11 -21.07 -5.45
CA GLU A 282 4.74 -19.75 -5.59
C GLU A 282 4.14 -18.53 -4.86
N THR A 283 3.26 -18.70 -3.87
CA THR A 283 3.06 -17.65 -2.86
C THR A 283 4.27 -17.58 -1.92
N PRO A 284 4.91 -16.42 -1.71
CA PRO A 284 5.93 -16.26 -0.67
C PRO A 284 5.34 -16.68 0.68
N PRO A 285 6.13 -17.27 1.60
CA PRO A 285 5.59 -17.84 2.82
C PRO A 285 4.76 -16.79 3.56
N GLU A 286 3.51 -17.12 3.84
CA GLU A 286 2.68 -16.39 4.78
C GLU A 286 3.40 -16.45 6.14
N VAL A 287 3.76 -15.29 6.69
CA VAL A 287 4.48 -15.23 7.97
C VAL A 287 3.59 -14.56 9.00
N VAL A 288 3.29 -15.30 10.07
CA VAL A 288 2.69 -14.73 11.28
C VAL A 288 3.80 -14.11 12.10
N LEU A 289 3.73 -12.80 12.31
CA LEU A 289 4.74 -12.02 13.03
C LEU A 289 4.07 -11.16 14.10
N PRO A 290 4.79 -10.72 15.15
CA PRO A 290 4.29 -9.67 16.03
C PRO A 290 3.93 -8.43 15.19
N VAL A 291 2.81 -7.77 15.48
CA VAL A 291 2.28 -6.68 14.63
C VAL A 291 3.31 -5.59 14.38
N ALA A 292 4.10 -5.22 15.38
CA ALA A 292 5.16 -4.23 15.23
C ALA A 292 6.25 -4.65 14.21
N VAL A 293 6.59 -5.94 14.17
CA VAL A 293 7.57 -6.51 13.22
C VAL A 293 6.97 -6.58 11.82
N ALA A 294 5.72 -7.04 11.70
CA ALA A 294 4.98 -7.04 10.44
C ALA A 294 4.86 -5.62 9.86
N ALA A 295 4.52 -4.64 10.70
CA ALA A 295 4.40 -3.23 10.34
C ALA A 295 5.71 -2.63 9.85
N ALA A 296 6.82 -2.90 10.55
CA ALA A 296 8.13 -2.42 10.14
C ALA A 296 8.58 -3.03 8.80
N ALA A 297 8.33 -4.33 8.59
CA ALA A 297 8.62 -5.00 7.33
C ALA A 297 7.76 -4.47 6.17
N ALA A 298 6.45 -4.30 6.39
CA ALA A 298 5.51 -3.80 5.39
C ALA A 298 5.79 -2.34 5.00
N ALA A 299 6.18 -1.48 5.94
CA ALA A 299 6.50 -0.08 5.65
C ALA A 299 7.68 0.09 4.67
N GLY A 300 8.54 -0.91 4.53
CA GLY A 300 9.63 -0.95 3.56
C GLY A 300 9.32 -1.67 2.25
N GLN A 301 8.17 -2.35 2.14
CA GLN A 301 7.85 -3.26 1.03
C GLN A 301 6.43 -3.05 0.52
N SER A 302 6.28 -2.53 -0.69
CA SER A 302 4.95 -2.30 -1.30
C SER A 302 4.18 -3.55 -1.66
N GLY A 303 2.86 -3.38 -1.70
CA GLY A 303 1.92 -4.46 -1.99
C GLY A 303 1.86 -5.49 -0.87
N THR A 304 2.48 -5.20 0.27
CA THR A 304 2.44 -6.05 1.45
C THR A 304 1.16 -5.76 2.22
N GLU A 305 0.33 -6.79 2.39
CA GLU A 305 -0.86 -6.76 3.23
C GLU A 305 -0.50 -7.18 4.65
N VAL A 306 -1.08 -6.49 5.63
CA VAL A 306 -1.03 -6.87 7.04
C VAL A 306 -2.47 -6.94 7.58
N ALA A 307 -2.81 -8.08 8.17
CA ALA A 307 -4.11 -8.33 8.81
C ALA A 307 -3.92 -9.05 10.15
N ALA A 308 -4.81 -8.85 11.12
CA ALA A 308 -4.77 -9.57 12.40
C ALA A 308 -4.97 -11.07 12.19
N VAL A 309 -4.34 -11.90 13.04
CA VAL A 309 -4.59 -13.35 13.08
C VAL A 309 -5.46 -13.66 14.30
N GLU A 310 -6.64 -14.25 14.09
CA GLU A 310 -7.45 -14.77 15.18
C GLU A 310 -6.81 -16.05 15.75
N GLN A 311 -5.95 -15.91 16.76
CA GLN A 311 -5.55 -17.00 17.63
C GLN A 311 -5.71 -16.57 19.09
N GLY A 312 -6.87 -16.91 19.69
CA GLY A 312 -7.13 -16.80 21.11
C GLY A 312 -7.02 -15.38 21.71
N ALA A 313 -6.99 -15.30 23.04
CA ALA A 313 -6.94 -14.05 23.80
C ALA A 313 -5.63 -13.27 23.51
N GLY A 314 -5.67 -12.41 22.48
CA GLY A 314 -4.52 -11.63 22.03
C GLY A 314 -4.40 -11.42 20.51
N ALA A 315 -5.49 -11.58 19.73
CA ALA A 315 -5.51 -11.50 18.27
C ALA A 315 -4.81 -10.26 17.64
N TRP A 316 -4.74 -9.14 18.37
CA TRP A 316 -4.05 -7.91 17.94
C TRP A 316 -2.53 -7.91 18.14
N ARG A 317 -1.96 -8.95 18.77
CA ARG A 317 -0.51 -9.06 19.00
C ARG A 317 0.23 -9.68 17.81
N TRP A 318 -0.49 -10.38 16.96
CA TRP A 318 0.05 -11.10 15.81
C TRP A 318 -0.65 -10.67 14.53
N ALA A 319 0.11 -10.48 13.47
CA ALA A 319 -0.42 -10.18 12.16
C ALA A 319 0.15 -11.11 11.09
N GLN A 320 -0.71 -11.44 10.14
CA GLN A 320 -0.36 -12.13 8.92
C GLN A 320 0.25 -11.12 7.95
N LEU A 321 1.48 -11.39 7.52
CA LEU A 321 2.15 -10.65 6.47
C LEU A 321 1.96 -11.40 5.15
N ARG A 322 1.24 -10.82 4.19
CA ARG A 322 1.04 -11.40 2.86
C ARG A 322 1.71 -10.56 1.79
N ARG A 323 2.51 -11.21 0.95
CA ARG A 323 3.13 -10.60 -0.24
C ARG A 323 2.40 -11.07 -1.47
N ARG A 324 1.57 -10.21 -2.06
CA ARG A 324 0.70 -10.58 -3.19
C ARG A 324 1.19 -10.08 -4.56
N LEU A 325 2.32 -9.39 -4.63
CA LEU A 325 2.87 -8.85 -5.89
C LEU A 325 4.27 -9.39 -6.21
N ARG A 326 4.32 -10.27 -7.21
CA ARG A 326 5.43 -10.42 -8.16
C ARG A 326 4.82 -10.54 -9.56
N VAL A 327 4.59 -9.41 -10.23
CA VAL A 327 4.41 -9.43 -11.69
C VAL A 327 5.76 -9.05 -12.29
N GLY A 328 6.56 -10.07 -12.59
CA GLY A 328 7.57 -9.91 -13.62
C GLY A 328 6.85 -9.82 -14.95
N LEU A 329 6.99 -8.70 -15.66
CA LEU A 329 6.67 -8.66 -17.08
C LEU A 329 7.53 -9.73 -17.79
N PRO A 330 7.04 -10.42 -18.83
CA PRO A 330 7.79 -11.47 -19.50
C PRO A 330 9.13 -10.91 -20.02
N GLY A 331 10.26 -11.51 -19.62
CA GLY A 331 11.55 -11.26 -20.28
C GLY A 331 12.79 -10.98 -19.43
N LEU A 332 12.79 -11.16 -18.10
CA LEU A 332 14.04 -11.04 -17.31
C LEU A 332 14.48 -12.41 -16.75
N PRO A 333 15.73 -12.85 -17.01
CA PRO A 333 16.26 -14.05 -16.37
C PRO A 333 16.39 -13.83 -14.87
N ALA A 334 15.97 -14.82 -14.09
CA ALA A 334 16.08 -14.82 -12.64
C ALA A 334 17.54 -14.62 -12.20
N LEU A 335 17.78 -13.63 -11.34
CA LEU A 335 19.08 -13.46 -10.70
C LEU A 335 19.34 -14.63 -9.73
N PRO A 336 20.58 -15.16 -9.66
CA PRO A 336 20.91 -16.27 -8.78
C PRO A 336 20.66 -15.94 -7.31
N GLY A 337 20.07 -16.89 -6.58
CA GLY A 337 19.77 -16.76 -5.15
C GLY A 337 21.03 -16.54 -4.30
N LEU A 338 20.92 -15.66 -3.31
CA LEU A 338 21.93 -15.49 -2.27
C LEU A 338 22.00 -16.75 -1.37
N PRO A 339 23.18 -17.13 -0.82
CA PRO A 339 23.37 -18.38 -0.09
C PRO A 339 22.57 -18.45 1.22
N GLY A 340 22.12 -19.67 1.54
CA GLY A 340 21.27 -19.98 2.69
C GLY A 340 21.96 -19.84 4.06
N LEU A 341 21.14 -19.44 5.04
CA LEU A 341 21.43 -19.59 6.46
C LEU A 341 21.24 -21.06 6.87
N PRO A 342 22.10 -21.64 7.72
CA PRO A 342 22.05 -23.07 8.04
C PRO A 342 21.02 -23.38 9.13
N GLY A 343 20.31 -24.51 8.94
CA GLY A 343 19.88 -25.39 10.03
C GLY A 343 18.39 -25.41 10.36
N SER A 344 17.64 -26.27 9.66
CA SER A 344 16.64 -27.11 10.33
C SER A 344 16.54 -28.43 9.57
N ALA A 345 17.18 -29.46 10.14
CA ALA A 345 17.17 -30.81 9.60
C ALA A 345 15.79 -31.44 9.80
N ALA A 346 15.11 -31.77 8.70
CA ALA A 346 13.96 -32.65 8.71
C ALA A 346 14.46 -34.10 8.62
N THR A 347 14.33 -34.80 9.74
CA THR A 347 14.50 -36.25 9.88
C THR A 347 13.60 -36.98 8.90
N THR A 348 14.20 -37.71 7.95
CA THR A 348 13.50 -38.61 7.04
C THR A 348 13.55 -40.02 7.62
N THR A 349 12.41 -40.51 8.11
CA THR A 349 12.18 -41.93 8.38
C THR A 349 11.90 -42.64 7.05
N GLY A 350 12.90 -43.32 6.51
CA GLY A 350 12.77 -44.20 5.36
C GLY A 350 12.32 -45.60 5.77
N THR A 351 11.12 -46.00 5.37
CA THR A 351 10.64 -47.38 5.39
C THR A 351 11.21 -48.11 4.16
N ALA A 352 11.93 -49.19 4.43
CA ALA A 352 12.53 -50.06 3.44
C ALA A 352 11.62 -51.26 3.10
N THR A 353 11.42 -51.50 1.80
CA THR A 353 11.19 -52.81 1.16
C THR A 353 11.62 -52.62 -0.30
N GLY A 354 12.75 -53.14 -0.77
CA GLY A 354 12.98 -54.56 -1.10
C GLY A 354 12.18 -54.90 -2.35
N THR A 355 12.72 -54.93 -3.57
CA THR A 355 13.55 -56.01 -4.13
C THR A 355 13.79 -55.68 -5.61
N GLY A 356 14.99 -55.91 -6.15
CA GLY A 356 15.11 -56.86 -7.27
C GLY A 356 16.10 -56.37 -8.32
N THR A 357 17.19 -57.11 -8.43
CA THR A 357 18.35 -56.95 -9.32
C THR A 357 18.15 -57.55 -10.71
N GLY A 358 18.89 -57.05 -11.71
CA GLY A 358 19.30 -57.81 -12.91
C GLY A 358 19.09 -57.03 -14.21
N THR A 359 20.08 -56.32 -14.77
CA THR A 359 21.15 -56.76 -15.69
C THR A 359 20.67 -57.24 -17.06
N GLY A 360 21.16 -56.58 -18.12
CA GLY A 360 21.15 -57.03 -19.53
C GLY A 360 21.24 -55.82 -20.48
N THR A 361 22.43 -55.26 -20.74
CA THR A 361 23.30 -55.50 -21.92
C THR A 361 22.67 -55.27 -23.30
N ALA A 362 23.26 -54.29 -24.00
CA ALA A 362 23.58 -54.18 -25.45
C ALA A 362 22.49 -54.60 -26.47
N GLU A 363 22.21 -53.86 -27.54
CA GLU A 363 23.07 -53.69 -28.71
C GLU A 363 22.29 -52.88 -29.77
N ALA A 364 22.99 -52.56 -30.85
CA ALA A 364 22.86 -51.48 -31.81
C ALA A 364 21.77 -51.60 -32.89
N ALA A 365 21.73 -50.54 -33.71
CA ALA A 365 21.37 -50.50 -35.14
C ALA A 365 19.85 -50.57 -35.46
N SER A 366 19.29 -49.92 -36.47
CA SER A 366 19.77 -49.09 -37.58
C SER A 366 18.54 -48.40 -38.21
N ALA A 367 18.85 -47.37 -38.99
CA ALA A 367 18.04 -46.56 -39.91
C ALA A 367 16.84 -47.22 -40.62
N ASN A 368 15.79 -46.40 -40.84
CA ASN A 368 15.26 -46.00 -42.17
C ASN A 368 14.01 -45.11 -41.96
N SER A 369 14.00 -43.85 -42.38
CA SER A 369 13.70 -43.33 -43.74
C SER A 369 12.24 -43.55 -44.18
N HIS A 370 11.48 -42.45 -44.26
CA HIS A 370 10.48 -42.07 -45.28
C HIS A 370 9.75 -40.83 -44.75
N ALA A 371 10.07 -39.62 -45.19
CA ALA A 371 9.79 -39.01 -46.50
C ALA A 371 8.28 -38.98 -46.81
N GLY A 372 7.78 -37.76 -46.97
CA GLY A 372 6.37 -37.41 -46.94
C GLY A 372 5.58 -37.69 -48.21
N VAL A 373 4.30 -37.38 -48.13
CA VAL A 373 3.48 -37.00 -49.28
C VAL A 373 2.57 -35.86 -48.84
N VAL A 374 2.57 -34.84 -49.68
CA VAL A 374 1.83 -33.60 -49.65
C VAL A 374 0.75 -33.68 -50.74
N THR A 375 -0.37 -32.98 -50.53
CA THR A 375 -1.38 -32.44 -51.50
C THR A 375 -2.38 -33.38 -52.19
N PRO A 376 -3.49 -32.86 -52.82
CA PRO A 376 -4.24 -31.60 -52.59
C PRO A 376 -5.80 -31.71 -52.71
N GLU A 377 -6.44 -30.57 -52.43
CA GLU A 377 -7.60 -29.91 -53.11
C GLU A 377 -9.05 -30.45 -53.18
N ALA A 378 -9.93 -29.44 -53.03
CA ALA A 378 -11.22 -29.17 -53.69
C ALA A 378 -12.49 -29.89 -53.21
N THR A 379 -13.33 -29.16 -52.46
CA THR A 379 -14.54 -28.51 -52.99
C THR A 379 -15.06 -27.43 -52.04
#